data_AF-A0A843E1D7-F1
#
_entry.id   AF-A0A843E1D7-F1
#
_cell.length_a   1.000
_cell.length_b   1.000
_cell.length_c   1.000
_cell.angle_alpha   90.00
_cell.angle_beta   90.00
_cell.angle_gamma   90.00
#
_symmetry.space_group_name_H-M   'P 1'
#
loop_
_entity.id
_entity.type
_entity.pdbx_description
1 polymer ?
#
loop_
_entity_poly.entity_id
_entity_poly.type
_entity_poly.pdbx_seq_one_letter_code
_entity_poly.pdbx_strand_id
1 'polypeptide(L)'
;MEKKLFTSESVTEGHPDKLCDAVSDAILDACLREDPLSRVACETVACTGYVLVTGEITTNANLDVPAIVRQKVVEIGYDSGDKGLDGNSCAVFVALD
;
A
#
# COMPACT_ATOMS: atom_id res chain seq x y z
N MET A 1 -41.80 18.45 5.86
CA MET A 1 -40.61 17.63 6.16
C MET A 1 -39.56 18.53 6.79
N GLU A 2 -39.06 18.18 7.98
CA GLU A 2 -37.89 18.84 8.56
C GLU A 2 -36.63 18.53 7.73
N LYS A 3 -35.77 19.53 7.53
CA LYS A 3 -34.46 19.35 6.88
C LYS A 3 -33.50 18.68 7.87
N LYS A 4 -32.84 17.62 7.46
CA LYS A 4 -31.78 16.95 8.22
C LYS A 4 -30.41 17.39 7.72
N LEU A 5 -29.46 17.57 8.64
CA LEU A 5 -28.05 17.76 8.30
C LEU A 5 -27.35 16.41 8.29
N PHE A 6 -26.58 16.14 7.24
CA PHE A 6 -25.76 14.94 7.07
C PHE A 6 -24.37 15.38 6.61
N THR A 7 -23.33 14.78 7.17
CA THR A 7 -21.94 15.08 6.82
C THR A 7 -21.21 13.78 6.50
N SER A 8 -20.32 13.85 5.52
CA SER A 8 -19.40 12.80 5.11
C SER A 8 -18.06 13.45 4.77
N GLU A 9 -16.98 12.68 4.83
CA GLU A 9 -15.63 13.12 4.52
C GLU A 9 -14.94 12.14 3.55
N SER A 10 -13.81 12.58 3.02
CA SER A 10 -12.96 11.80 2.13
C SER A 10 -11.52 12.27 2.32
N VAL A 11 -10.57 11.43 1.93
CA VAL A 11 -9.15 11.72 1.94
C VAL A 11 -8.55 11.38 0.58
N THR A 12 -7.46 12.04 0.23
CA THR A 12 -6.74 11.78 -1.03
C THR A 12 -6.00 10.45 -0.98
N GLU A 13 -5.55 9.96 -2.14
CA GLU A 13 -4.64 8.79 -2.24
C GLU A 13 -3.34 8.94 -1.43
N GLY A 14 -2.86 10.18 -1.26
CA GLY A 14 -1.71 10.48 -0.41
C GLY A 14 -1.97 10.43 1.10
N HIS A 15 -3.21 10.21 1.56
CA HIS A 15 -3.41 10.00 3.00
C HIS A 15 -2.70 8.70 3.43
N PRO A 16 -1.96 8.66 4.54
CA PRO A 16 -1.15 7.49 4.92
C PRO A 16 -1.97 6.19 4.96
N ASP A 17 -3.20 6.23 5.47
CA ASP A 17 -4.06 5.05 5.45
C ASP A 17 -4.42 4.61 4.03
N LYS A 18 -4.71 5.55 3.11
CA LYS A 18 -5.00 5.22 1.71
C LYS A 18 -3.77 4.81 0.91
N LEU A 19 -2.59 5.30 1.29
CA LEU A 19 -1.31 4.81 0.80
C LEU A 19 -1.11 3.34 1.18
N CYS A 20 -1.38 2.97 2.44
CA CYS A 20 -1.32 1.57 2.88
C CYS A 20 -2.29 0.69 2.09
N ASP A 21 -3.54 1.13 1.92
CA ASP A 21 -4.54 0.42 1.09
C ASP A 21 -4.01 0.19 -0.33
N ALA A 22 -3.49 1.25 -0.97
CA ALA A 22 -2.99 1.18 -2.35
C ALA A 22 -1.76 0.28 -2.51
N VAL A 23 -0.88 0.23 -1.50
CA VAL A 23 0.28 -0.67 -1.48
C VAL A 23 -0.16 -2.12 -1.30
N SER A 24 -1.09 -2.40 -0.37
CA SER A 24 -1.66 -3.73 -0.16
C SER A 24 -2.33 -4.24 -1.44
N ASP A 25 -3.13 -3.41 -2.10
CA ASP A 25 -3.80 -3.76 -3.36
C ASP A 25 -2.80 -3.94 -4.52
N ALA A 26 -1.71 -3.17 -4.57
CA ALA A 26 -0.68 -3.36 -5.59
C ALA A 26 0.02 -4.72 -5.48
N ILE A 27 0.20 -5.23 -4.26
CA ILE A 27 0.75 -6.56 -4.01
C ILE A 27 -0.28 -7.64 -4.40
N LEU A 28 -1.55 -7.47 -4.01
CA LEU A 28 -2.64 -8.34 -4.45
C LEU A 28 -2.72 -8.44 -5.99
N ASP A 29 -2.65 -7.30 -6.69
CA ASP A 29 -2.66 -7.24 -8.15
C ASP A 29 -1.47 -7.98 -8.76
N ALA A 30 -0.29 -7.88 -8.15
CA ALA A 30 0.89 -8.63 -8.61
C ALA A 30 0.69 -10.15 -8.45
N CYS A 31 0.14 -10.59 -7.31
CA CYS A 31 -0.20 -11.99 -7.08
C CYS A 31 -1.20 -12.51 -8.12
N LEU A 32 -2.34 -11.82 -8.27
CA LEU A 32 -3.45 -12.27 -9.13
C LEU A 32 -3.12 -12.23 -10.63
N ARG A 33 -2.17 -11.38 -11.04
CA ARG A 33 -1.70 -11.31 -12.43
C ARG A 33 -1.00 -12.57 -12.88
N GLU A 34 -0.23 -13.21 -12.00
CA GLU A 34 0.53 -14.42 -12.30
C GLU A 34 -0.18 -15.69 -11.82
N ASP A 35 -0.87 -15.62 -10.68
CA ASP A 35 -1.63 -16.72 -10.09
C ASP A 35 -3.03 -16.25 -9.66
N PRO A 36 -4.06 -16.43 -10.50
CA PRO A 36 -5.44 -16.03 -10.20
C PRO A 36 -6.07 -16.76 -9.00
N LEU A 37 -5.46 -17.84 -8.50
CA LEU A 37 -5.92 -18.59 -7.32
C LEU A 37 -5.19 -18.18 -6.04
N SER A 38 -4.36 -17.13 -6.10
CA SER A 38 -3.67 -16.59 -4.93
C SER A 38 -4.63 -16.26 -3.80
N ARG A 39 -4.20 -16.56 -2.56
CA ARG A 39 -4.88 -16.12 -1.34
C ARG A 39 -3.98 -15.12 -0.65
N VAL A 40 -4.46 -13.89 -0.52
CA VAL A 40 -3.66 -12.74 -0.10
C VAL A 40 -4.39 -12.02 1.03
N ALA A 41 -3.77 -12.01 2.20
CA ALA A 41 -4.11 -11.16 3.33
C ALA A 41 -2.90 -10.24 3.57
N CYS A 42 -2.73 -9.23 2.71
CA CYS A 42 -1.60 -8.32 2.74
C CYS A 42 -1.95 -7.05 3.52
N GLU A 43 -1.27 -6.83 4.63
CA GLU A 43 -1.42 -5.66 5.48
C GLU A 43 -0.21 -4.74 5.32
N THR A 44 -0.47 -3.44 5.25
CA THR A 44 0.58 -2.42 5.11
C THR A 44 0.52 -1.42 6.25
N VAL A 45 1.68 -1.11 6.81
CA VAL A 45 1.86 -0.02 7.79
C VAL A 45 2.91 0.95 7.26
N ALA A 46 2.57 2.23 7.18
CA ALA A 46 3.49 3.28 6.76
C ALA A 46 3.74 4.28 7.91
N CYS A 47 4.98 4.69 8.07
CA CYS A 47 5.37 5.78 8.96
C CYS A 47 6.59 6.52 8.38
N THR A 48 7.10 7.50 9.10
CA THR A 48 8.26 8.28 8.66
C THR A 48 9.46 7.38 8.40
N GLY A 49 9.90 7.35 7.15
CA GLY A 49 11.09 6.64 6.70
C GLY A 49 10.93 5.14 6.47
N TYR A 50 9.73 4.55 6.67
CA TYR A 50 9.53 3.14 6.37
C TYR A 50 8.11 2.75 5.95
N VAL A 51 8.06 1.64 5.22
CA VAL A 51 6.84 0.86 4.95
C VAL A 51 7.08 -0.57 5.40
N LEU A 52 6.16 -1.12 6.19
CA LEU A 52 6.12 -2.52 6.59
C LEU A 52 5.00 -3.20 5.83
N VAL A 53 5.32 -4.30 5.15
CA VAL A 53 4.37 -5.23 4.54
C VAL A 53 4.35 -6.50 5.38
N THR A 54 3.18 -6.92 5.84
CA THR A 54 2.98 -8.06 6.73
C THR A 54 1.69 -8.82 6.40
N GLY A 55 1.51 -10.01 6.97
CA GLY A 55 0.32 -10.84 6.77
C GLY A 55 0.66 -12.15 6.05
N GLU A 56 -0.33 -12.76 5.41
CA GLU A 56 -0.19 -14.10 4.83
C GLU A 56 -0.45 -14.10 3.33
N ILE A 57 0.47 -14.69 2.55
CA ILE A 57 0.33 -14.82 1.09
C ILE A 57 0.61 -16.26 0.65
N THR A 58 -0.43 -16.94 0.17
CA THR A 58 -0.26 -18.19 -0.58
C THR A 58 -0.39 -17.91 -2.08
N THR A 59 0.71 -17.97 -2.83
CA THR A 59 0.73 -17.73 -4.28
C THR A 59 1.88 -18.48 -4.97
N ASN A 60 1.74 -18.76 -6.27
CA ASN A 60 2.84 -19.17 -7.15
C ASN A 60 3.51 -18.00 -7.89
N ALA A 61 3.02 -16.77 -7.71
CA ALA A 61 3.58 -15.56 -8.31
C ALA A 61 4.99 -15.26 -7.79
N ASN A 62 5.85 -14.69 -8.63
CA ASN A 62 7.17 -14.22 -8.20
C ASN A 62 7.11 -12.73 -7.84
N LEU A 63 7.21 -12.41 -6.56
CA LEU A 63 7.00 -11.05 -6.05
C LEU A 63 8.33 -10.37 -5.66
N ASP A 64 8.60 -9.22 -6.26
CA ASP A 64 9.55 -8.24 -5.71
C ASP A 64 8.77 -7.19 -4.90
N VAL A 65 8.44 -7.56 -3.65
CA VAL A 65 7.63 -6.72 -2.75
C VAL A 65 8.27 -5.33 -2.54
N PRO A 66 9.59 -5.20 -2.27
CA PRO A 66 10.22 -3.89 -2.19
C PRO A 66 10.05 -3.05 -3.44
N ALA A 67 10.22 -3.62 -4.65
CA ALA A 67 10.05 -2.86 -5.88
C ALA A 67 8.60 -2.36 -6.06
N ILE A 68 7.60 -3.23 -5.80
CA ILE A 68 6.17 -2.88 -5.90
C ILE A 68 5.83 -1.74 -4.93
N VAL A 69 6.25 -1.83 -3.67
CA VAL A 69 6.04 -0.81 -2.65
C VAL A 69 6.62 0.52 -3.11
N ARG A 70 7.90 0.55 -3.51
CA ARG A 70 8.58 1.79 -3.94
C ARG A 70 7.90 2.42 -5.15
N GLN A 71 7.53 1.61 -6.15
CA GLN A 71 6.85 2.09 -7.33
C GLN A 71 5.50 2.72 -6.97
N LYS A 72 4.70 2.07 -6.12
CA LYS A 72 3.38 2.60 -5.73
C LYS A 72 3.50 3.88 -4.89
N VAL A 73 4.46 3.94 -3.96
CA VAL A 73 4.74 5.13 -3.15
C VAL A 73 5.15 6.32 -4.02
N VAL A 74 6.03 6.12 -5.01
CA VAL A 74 6.44 7.16 -5.96
C VAL A 74 5.28 7.57 -6.88
N GLU A 75 4.48 6.61 -7.36
CA GLU A 75 3.30 6.88 -8.21
C GLU A 75 2.27 7.79 -7.53
N ILE A 76 2.02 7.58 -6.23
CA ILE A 76 1.16 8.44 -5.39
C ILE A 76 1.77 9.83 -5.16
N GLY A 77 3.08 9.97 -5.37
CA GLY A 77 3.79 11.25 -5.33
C GLY A 77 4.76 11.43 -4.16
N TYR A 78 5.00 10.40 -3.34
CA TYR A 78 6.02 10.40 -2.28
C TYR A 78 7.39 10.04 -2.87
N ASP A 79 8.05 11.02 -3.50
CA ASP A 79 9.32 10.88 -4.23
C ASP A 79 10.49 11.67 -3.59
N SER A 80 10.26 12.28 -2.43
CA SER A 80 11.23 13.11 -1.71
C SER A 80 10.92 13.14 -0.21
N GLY A 81 11.97 13.12 0.62
CA GLY A 81 11.83 13.14 2.08
C GLY A 81 11.09 14.37 2.61
N ASP A 82 11.11 15.48 1.87
CA ASP A 82 10.39 16.72 2.20
C ASP A 82 8.86 16.52 2.24
N LYS A 83 8.35 15.46 1.61
CA LYS A 83 6.92 15.11 1.61
C LYS A 83 6.52 14.23 2.81
N GLY A 84 7.46 13.86 3.68
CA GLY A 84 7.24 13.02 4.87
C GLY A 84 7.49 11.52 4.66
N LEU A 85 7.56 11.08 3.39
CA LEU A 85 7.99 9.75 2.95
C LEU A 85 8.61 9.88 1.56
N ASP A 86 9.59 9.02 1.24
CA ASP A 86 10.23 8.95 -0.07
C ASP A 86 10.37 7.49 -0.51
N GLY A 87 9.64 7.10 -1.56
CA GLY A 87 9.71 5.75 -2.11
C GLY A 87 11.10 5.37 -2.65
N ASN A 88 11.95 6.35 -2.98
CA ASN A 88 13.31 6.08 -3.45
C ASN A 88 14.28 5.71 -2.32
N SER A 89 14.00 6.14 -1.08
CA SER A 89 14.95 6.01 0.05
C SER A 89 14.37 5.38 1.31
N CYS A 90 13.05 5.22 1.44
CA CYS A 90 12.43 4.61 2.61
C CYS A 90 12.88 3.16 2.81
N ALA A 91 12.92 2.70 4.06
CA ALA A 91 13.08 1.29 4.36
C ALA A 91 11.80 0.53 3.99
N VAL A 92 11.95 -0.66 3.37
CA VAL A 92 10.82 -1.58 3.15
C VAL A 92 11.09 -2.83 3.95
N PHE A 93 10.27 -3.05 4.98
CA PHE A 93 10.30 -4.27 5.78
C PHE A 93 9.25 -5.25 5.23
N VAL A 94 9.66 -6.50 5.03
CA VAL A 94 8.78 -7.56 4.56
C VAL A 94 8.75 -8.65 5.63
N ALA A 95 7.57 -8.89 6.18
CA ALA A 95 7.28 -9.88 7.22
C ALA A 95 6.06 -10.71 6.80
N LEU A 96 6.17 -11.37 5.64
CA LEU A 96 5.13 -12.21 5.06
C LEU A 96 5.38 -13.69 5.41
N ASP A 97 4.31 -14.42 5.71
CA ASP A 97 4.26 -15.88 5.84
C ASP A 97 3.67 -16.55 4.58
#